data_AF-A0A357TKV6-F1
#
_entry.id   AF-A0A357TKV6-F1
#
_cell.length_a   1.000
_cell.length_b   1.000
_cell.length_c   1.000
_cell.angle_alpha   90.00
_cell.angle_beta   90.00
_cell.angle_gamma   90.00
#
_symmetry.space_group_name_H-M   'P 1'
#
loop_
_entity.id
_entity.type
_entity.pdbx_description
1 polymer ?
#
loop_
_entity_poly.entity_id
_entity_poly.type
_entity_poly.pdbx_seq_one_letter_code
_entity_poly.pdbx_strand_id
1 'polypeptide(L)'
;FLALAASVYLLCGKAELLHTARLALRTALPPRTAGNVLGVFAMANKTFSGYIGGQLVDAVLVGGETFVLMLLFGIPYAPLISVVVAVTNIVPMLGPYLGAVPGAALLLFSGQPVHALEFLVIVLVVQQVDGNFIAPRIL
;
A
#
# COMPACT_ATOMS: atom_id res chain seq x y z
N PHE A 1 -10.75 -8.13 10.31
CA PHE A 1 -10.96 -7.75 11.72
C PHE A 1 -10.00 -8.47 12.67
N LEU A 2 -10.01 -9.81 12.76
CA LEU A 2 -9.11 -10.58 13.65
C LEU A 2 -7.61 -10.28 13.44
N ALA A 3 -7.15 -10.23 12.18
CA ALA A 3 -5.76 -9.91 11.87
C ALA A 3 -5.34 -8.51 12.34
N LEU A 4 -6.23 -7.53 12.24
CA LEU A 4 -5.99 -6.17 12.70
C LEU A 4 -5.89 -6.13 14.23
N ALA A 5 -6.84 -6.74 14.93
CA ALA A 5 -6.84 -6.82 16.39
C ALA A 5 -5.59 -7.54 16.92
N ALA A 6 -5.22 -8.67 16.32
CA ALA A 6 -4.00 -9.40 16.65
C ALA A 6 -2.75 -8.54 16.40
N SER A 7 -2.68 -7.82 15.29
CA SER A 7 -1.54 -6.94 14.97
C SER A 7 -1.40 -5.81 15.99
N VAL A 8 -2.50 -5.14 16.38
CA VAL A 8 -2.49 -4.09 17.40
C VAL A 8 -2.05 -4.65 18.75
N TYR A 9 -2.56 -5.81 19.15
CA TYR A 9 -2.17 -6.45 20.40
C TYR A 9 -0.68 -6.82 20.44
N LEU A 10 -0.17 -7.43 19.36
CA LEU A 10 1.25 -7.75 19.20
C LEU A 10 2.12 -6.49 19.22
N LEU A 11 1.65 -5.39 18.63
CA LEU A 11 2.36 -4.10 18.66
C LEU A 11 2.44 -3.54 20.08
N CYS A 12 1.36 -3.65 20.85
CA CYS A 12 1.27 -3.15 22.22
C CYS A 12 2.27 -3.87 23.14
N GLY A 13 2.39 -5.19 22.99
CA GLY A 13 3.34 -6.03 23.73
C GLY A 13 4.73 -6.20 23.08
N LYS A 14 5.08 -5.41 22.05
CA LYS A 14 6.25 -5.70 21.20
C LYS A 14 7.57 -5.80 21.95
N ALA A 15 7.75 -5.01 23.03
CA ALA A 15 8.99 -4.98 23.78
C ALA A 15 9.23 -6.30 24.52
N GLU A 16 8.22 -6.76 25.25
CA GLU A 16 8.22 -8.05 25.96
C GLU A 16 8.34 -9.23 24.98
N LEU A 17 7.63 -9.16 23.86
CA LEU A 17 7.63 -10.21 22.83
C LEU A 17 9.01 -10.34 22.16
N LEU A 18 9.62 -9.22 21.77
CA LEU A 18 10.95 -9.20 21.15
C LEU A 18 12.04 -9.60 22.15
N HIS A 19 11.90 -9.23 23.42
CA HIS A 19 12.83 -9.65 24.46
C HIS A 19 12.80 -11.18 24.64
N THR A 20 11.60 -11.75 24.80
CA THR A 20 11.38 -13.19 24.95
C THR A 20 11.86 -13.95 23.72
N ALA A 21 11.56 -13.47 22.52
CA ALA A 21 12.01 -14.08 21.27
C ALA A 21 13.54 -14.10 21.13
N ARG A 22 14.23 -13.03 21.54
CA ARG A 22 15.70 -12.97 21.52
C ARG A 22 16.34 -13.94 22.52
N LEU A 23 15.75 -14.08 23.71
CA LEU A 23 16.18 -15.05 24.72
C LEU A 23 16.00 -16.48 24.21
N ALA A 24 14.80 -16.83 23.72
CA ALA A 24 14.49 -18.13 23.16
C ALA A 24 15.40 -18.50 21.98
N LEU A 25 15.69 -17.54 21.09
CA LEU A 25 16.59 -17.77 19.95
C LEU A 25 18.04 -18.03 20.40
N ARG A 26 18.52 -17.30 21.41
CA ARG A 26 19.89 -17.44 21.95
C ARG A 26 20.08 -18.72 22.76
N THR A 27 19.01 -19.27 23.33
CA THR A 27 19.06 -20.55 24.06
C THR A 27 18.88 -21.75 23.13
N ALA A 28 18.07 -21.63 22.08
CA ALA A 28 17.80 -22.72 21.13
C ALA A 28 18.89 -22.90 20.06
N LEU A 29 19.66 -21.85 19.74
CA LEU A 29 20.64 -21.87 18.65
C LEU A 29 22.07 -21.51 19.11
N PRO A 30 23.10 -22.02 18.41
CA PRO A 30 24.47 -21.58 18.62
C PRO A 30 24.61 -20.05 18.45
N PRO A 31 25.52 -19.40 19.19
CA PRO A 31 25.64 -17.93 19.21
C PRO A 31 25.91 -17.32 17.84
N ARG A 32 26.61 -18.05 16.94
CA ARG A 32 26.84 -17.64 15.55
C ARG A 32 25.54 -17.60 14.74
N THR A 33 24.71 -18.65 14.82
CA THR A 33 23.45 -18.73 14.09
C THR A 33 22.41 -17.75 14.64
N ALA A 34 22.31 -17.63 15.96
CA ALA A 34 21.41 -16.66 16.61
C ALA A 34 21.73 -15.22 16.20
N GLY A 35 23.03 -14.87 16.14
CA GLY A 35 23.49 -13.55 15.65
C GLY A 35 23.09 -13.28 14.20
N ASN A 36 23.31 -14.26 13.31
CA ASN A 36 22.93 -14.14 11.89
C ASN A 36 21.42 -13.96 11.72
N VAL A 37 20.61 -14.76 12.41
CA VAL A 37 19.14 -14.67 12.34
C VAL A 37 18.65 -13.30 12.82
N LEU A 38 19.17 -12.80 13.95
CA LEU A 38 18.83 -11.44 14.42
C LEU A 38 19.26 -10.35 13.43
N GLY A 39 20.41 -10.53 12.77
CA GLY A 39 20.87 -9.64 11.70
C GLY A 39 19.91 -9.60 10.52
N VAL A 40 19.43 -10.76 10.06
CA VAL A 40 18.43 -10.86 8.98
C VAL A 40 17.12 -10.19 9.38
N PHE A 41 16.62 -10.42 10.59
CA PHE A 41 15.39 -9.76 11.07
C PHE A 41 15.57 -8.24 11.19
N ALA A 42 16.73 -7.76 11.64
CA ALA A 42 17.01 -6.33 11.71
C ALA A 42 17.07 -5.69 10.31
N MET A 43 17.70 -6.36 9.35
CA MET A 43 17.75 -5.92 7.95
C MET A 43 16.35 -5.93 7.31
N ALA A 44 15.59 -7.00 7.52
CA ALA A 44 14.21 -7.11 7.05
C ALA A 44 13.37 -5.96 7.64
N ASN A 45 13.42 -5.73 8.96
CA ASN A 45 12.68 -4.65 9.60
C ASN A 45 13.03 -3.27 9.01
N LYS A 46 14.31 -2.99 8.75
CA LYS A 46 14.73 -1.72 8.13
C LYS A 46 14.19 -1.58 6.71
N THR A 47 14.24 -2.66 5.92
CA THR A 47 13.78 -2.69 4.53
C THR A 47 12.26 -2.54 4.46
N PHE A 48 11.51 -3.33 5.23
CA PHE A 48 10.05 -3.25 5.29
C PHE A 48 9.56 -1.91 5.81
N SER A 49 10.20 -1.34 6.84
CA SER A 49 9.80 -0.04 7.36
C SER A 49 10.00 1.09 6.34
N GLY A 50 11.09 1.05 5.57
CA GLY A 50 11.33 2.00 4.47
C GLY A 50 10.30 1.82 3.36
N TYR A 51 10.09 0.58 2.92
CA TYR A 51 9.14 0.24 1.87
C TYR A 51 7.70 0.66 2.19
N ILE A 52 7.20 0.37 3.41
CA ILE A 52 5.86 0.79 3.84
C ILE A 52 5.73 2.30 3.87
N GLY A 53 6.76 3.00 4.34
CA GLY A 53 6.80 4.46 4.29
C GLY A 53 6.70 5.00 2.87
N GLY A 54 7.47 4.41 1.94
CA GLY A 54 7.41 4.75 0.52
C GLY A 54 6.03 4.46 -0.07
N GLN A 55 5.43 3.31 0.23
CA GLN A 55 4.11 2.92 -0.27
C GLN A 55 2.98 3.85 0.21
N LEU A 56 3.11 4.42 1.42
CA LEU A 56 2.16 5.42 1.91
C LEU A 56 2.26 6.74 1.16
N VAL A 57 3.47 7.19 0.86
CA VAL A 57 3.70 8.40 0.04
C VAL A 57 3.19 8.16 -1.37
N ASP A 58 3.50 7.01 -1.95
CA ASP A 58 3.04 6.54 -3.26
C ASP A 58 1.51 6.55 -3.37
N ALA A 59 0.81 5.97 -2.39
CA ALA A 59 -0.65 5.98 -2.32
C ALA A 59 -1.26 7.39 -2.34
N VAL A 60 -0.62 8.35 -1.66
CA VAL A 60 -1.07 9.76 -1.65
C VAL A 60 -0.84 10.42 -3.01
N LEU A 61 0.29 10.15 -3.67
CA LEU A 61 0.60 10.68 -4.99
C LEU A 61 -0.38 10.15 -6.04
N VAL A 62 -0.54 8.83 -6.14
CA VAL A 62 -1.47 8.19 -7.08
C VAL A 62 -2.92 8.64 -6.85
N GLY A 63 -3.34 8.73 -5.59
CA GLY A 63 -4.65 9.27 -5.23
C GLY A 63 -4.82 10.74 -5.65
N GLY A 64 -3.81 11.57 -5.39
CA GLY A 64 -3.80 12.98 -5.76
C GLY A 64 -3.83 13.21 -7.27
N GLU A 65 -3.02 12.48 -8.03
CA GLU A 65 -3.01 12.53 -9.50
C GLU A 65 -4.36 12.10 -10.07
N THR A 66 -4.91 11.00 -9.57
CA THR A 66 -6.25 10.52 -9.97
C THR A 66 -7.31 11.58 -9.68
N PHE A 67 -7.28 12.20 -8.51
CA PHE A 67 -8.20 13.28 -8.14
C PHE A 67 -8.12 14.47 -9.09
N VAL A 68 -6.91 14.97 -9.34
CA VAL A 68 -6.67 16.12 -10.23
C VAL A 68 -7.11 15.83 -11.65
N LEU A 69 -6.79 14.64 -12.18
CA LEU A 69 -7.20 14.24 -13.52
C LEU A 69 -8.73 14.10 -13.61
N MET A 70 -9.38 13.48 -12.64
CA MET A 70 -10.84 13.40 -12.64
C MET A 70 -11.52 14.78 -12.62
N LEU A 71 -10.99 15.72 -11.83
CA LEU A 71 -11.49 17.11 -11.82
C LEU A 71 -11.30 17.80 -13.18
N LEU A 72 -10.13 17.63 -13.81
CA LEU A 72 -9.82 18.24 -15.10
C LEU A 72 -10.74 17.74 -16.22
N PHE A 73 -11.06 16.45 -16.21
CA PHE A 73 -11.96 15.81 -17.17
C PHE A 73 -13.44 15.92 -16.79
N GLY A 74 -13.78 16.56 -15.66
CA GLY A 74 -15.15 16.72 -15.20
C GLY A 74 -15.83 15.42 -14.78
N ILE A 75 -15.06 14.39 -14.44
CA ILE A 75 -15.58 13.10 -13.99
C ILE A 75 -16.14 13.27 -12.58
N PRO A 76 -17.42 12.93 -12.34
CA PRO A 76 -18.03 13.09 -11.03
C PRO A 76 -17.52 12.05 -10.04
N TYR A 77 -17.83 12.26 -8.76
CA TYR A 77 -17.35 11.43 -7.65
C TYR A 77 -15.83 11.41 -7.50
N ALA A 78 -15.11 12.39 -8.08
CA ALA A 78 -13.66 12.50 -7.99
C ALA A 78 -13.10 12.33 -6.56
N PRO A 79 -13.64 12.98 -5.50
CA PRO A 79 -13.12 12.80 -4.14
C PRO A 79 -13.30 11.36 -3.63
N LEU A 80 -14.43 10.73 -3.94
CA LEU A 80 -14.74 9.38 -3.46
C LEU A 80 -13.85 8.34 -4.16
N ILE A 81 -13.79 8.39 -5.49
CA ILE A 81 -13.03 7.43 -6.30
C ILE A 81 -11.53 7.56 -6.03
N SER A 82 -11.00 8.78 -5.97
CA SER A 82 -9.57 9.00 -5.70
C SER A 82 -9.13 8.49 -4.33
N VAL A 83 -9.96 8.63 -3.29
CA VAL A 83 -9.67 8.05 -1.95
C VAL A 83 -9.68 6.53 -2.01
N VAL A 84 -10.63 5.91 -2.72
CA VAL A 84 -10.65 4.46 -2.90
C VAL A 84 -9.40 3.98 -3.63
N VAL A 85 -8.99 4.66 -4.69
CA VAL A 85 -7.75 4.38 -5.43
C VAL A 85 -6.53 4.53 -4.52
N ALA A 86 -6.43 5.62 -3.74
CA ALA A 86 -5.32 5.83 -2.80
C ALA A 86 -5.21 4.70 -1.77
N VAL A 87 -6.32 4.36 -1.11
CA VAL A 87 -6.34 3.32 -0.07
C VAL A 87 -6.01 1.94 -0.64
N THR A 88 -6.53 1.63 -1.83
CA THR A 88 -6.25 0.36 -2.49
C THR A 88 -4.80 0.28 -2.97
N ASN A 89 -4.19 1.41 -3.39
CA ASN A 89 -2.78 1.47 -3.80
C ASN A 89 -1.77 1.17 -2.68
N ILE A 90 -2.21 1.10 -1.42
CA ILE A 90 -1.39 0.58 -0.32
C ILE A 90 -1.07 -0.91 -0.51
N VAL A 91 -1.93 -1.66 -1.21
CA VAL A 91 -1.71 -3.08 -1.51
C VAL A 91 -0.85 -3.21 -2.77
N PRO A 92 0.41 -3.68 -2.65
CA PRO A 92 1.32 -3.75 -3.79
C PRO A 92 0.77 -4.65 -4.90
N MET A 93 1.01 -4.28 -6.16
CA MET A 93 0.62 -5.00 -7.38
C MET A 93 -0.89 -5.16 -7.64
N LEU A 94 -1.72 -5.14 -6.59
CA LEU A 94 -3.18 -5.30 -6.69
C LEU A 94 -3.93 -3.98 -6.60
N GLY A 95 -3.35 -2.98 -5.94
CA GLY A 95 -4.00 -1.72 -5.66
C GLY A 95 -4.64 -1.02 -6.85
N PRO A 96 -3.97 -0.93 -8.01
CA PRO A 96 -4.55 -0.28 -9.19
C PRO A 96 -5.82 -0.96 -9.68
N TYR A 97 -5.84 -2.30 -9.69
CA TYR A 97 -7.00 -3.07 -10.10
C TYR A 97 -8.13 -2.99 -9.07
N LEU A 98 -7.76 -3.05 -7.79
CA LEU A 98 -8.72 -2.93 -6.68
C LEU A 98 -9.35 -1.55 -6.57
N GLY A 99 -8.67 -0.48 -7.02
CA GLY A 99 -9.22 0.86 -7.10
C GLY A 99 -10.03 1.11 -8.38
N ALA A 100 -9.52 0.63 -9.53
CA ALA A 100 -10.15 0.83 -10.83
C ALA A 100 -11.53 0.15 -10.93
N VAL A 101 -11.64 -1.09 -10.44
CA VAL A 101 -12.88 -1.87 -10.55
C VAL A 101 -14.07 -1.19 -9.85
N PRO A 102 -14.01 -0.85 -8.55
CA PRO A 102 -15.12 -0.18 -7.88
C PRO A 102 -15.35 1.24 -8.40
N GLY A 103 -14.30 1.97 -8.79
CA GLY A 103 -14.44 3.31 -9.38
C GLY A 103 -15.18 3.29 -10.71
N ALA A 104 -14.78 2.39 -11.63
CA ALA A 104 -15.44 2.22 -12.92
C ALA A 104 -16.86 1.67 -12.76
N ALA A 105 -17.08 0.71 -11.86
CA ALA A 105 -18.40 0.18 -11.55
C ALA A 105 -19.35 1.27 -11.03
N LEU A 106 -18.87 2.15 -10.14
CA LEU A 106 -19.64 3.26 -9.62
C LEU A 106 -20.07 4.22 -10.73
N LEU A 107 -19.17 4.58 -11.64
CA LEU A 107 -19.49 5.45 -12.78
C LEU A 107 -20.47 4.79 -13.76
N LEU A 108 -20.29 3.49 -14.04
CA LEU A 108 -21.21 2.72 -14.89
C LEU A 108 -22.62 2.67 -14.31
N PHE A 109 -22.75 2.30 -13.03
CA PHE A 109 -24.06 2.20 -12.36
C PHE A 109 -24.72 3.55 -12.10
N SER A 110 -23.95 4.64 -12.13
CA SER A 110 -24.47 6.02 -12.05
C SER A 110 -24.97 6.55 -13.41
N GLY A 111 -24.98 5.74 -14.46
CA GLY A 111 -25.45 6.12 -15.80
C GLY A 111 -24.44 6.91 -16.62
N GLN A 112 -23.15 6.84 -16.28
CA GLN A 112 -22.07 7.60 -16.93
C GLN A 112 -21.01 6.68 -17.56
N PRO A 113 -21.39 5.87 -18.57
CA PRO A 113 -20.49 4.87 -19.16
C PRO A 113 -19.27 5.47 -19.88
N VAL A 114 -19.42 6.67 -20.44
CA VAL A 114 -18.31 7.38 -21.11
C VAL A 114 -17.25 7.79 -20.06
N HIS A 115 -17.68 8.38 -18.95
CA HIS A 115 -16.77 8.74 -17.86
C HIS A 115 -16.12 7.51 -17.20
N ALA A 116 -16.80 6.36 -17.16
CA ALA A 116 -16.18 5.12 -16.71
C ALA A 116 -15.03 4.68 -17.62
N LEU A 117 -15.17 4.82 -18.94
CA LEU A 117 -14.11 4.53 -19.90
C LEU A 117 -12.96 5.54 -19.78
N GLU A 118 -13.27 6.83 -19.69
CA GLU A 118 -12.27 7.89 -19.47
C GLU A 118 -11.47 7.65 -18.18
N PHE A 119 -12.17 7.30 -17.10
CA PHE A 119 -11.55 6.94 -15.82
C PHE A 119 -10.60 5.75 -15.95
N LEU A 120 -10.99 4.69 -16.67
CA LEU A 120 -10.11 3.54 -16.92
C LEU A 120 -8.85 3.94 -17.68
N VAL A 121 -8.98 4.80 -18.69
CA VAL A 121 -7.82 5.31 -19.43
C VAL A 121 -6.93 6.16 -18.51
N ILE A 122 -7.51 7.02 -17.69
CA ILE A 122 -6.78 7.82 -16.68
C ILE A 122 -6.00 6.90 -15.74
N VAL A 123 -6.64 5.87 -15.17
CA VAL A 123 -5.96 4.92 -14.29
C VAL A 123 -4.80 4.25 -14.99
N LEU A 124 -4.98 3.80 -16.24
CA LEU A 124 -3.89 3.19 -17.00
C LEU A 124 -2.70 4.16 -17.17
N VAL A 125 -2.96 5.42 -17.47
CA VAL A 125 -1.91 6.45 -17.61
C VAL A 125 -1.23 6.73 -16.27
N VAL A 126 -2.00 6.92 -15.21
CA VAL A 126 -1.48 7.12 -13.84
C VAL A 126 -0.60 5.93 -13.45
N GLN A 127 -1.01 4.70 -13.74
CA GLN A 127 -0.18 3.53 -13.46
C GLN A 127 1.10 3.44 -14.29
N GLN A 128 1.11 3.95 -15.51
CA GLN A 128 2.36 4.06 -16.28
C GLN A 128 3.30 5.09 -15.68
N VAL A 129 2.76 6.23 -15.20
CA VAL A 129 3.57 7.25 -14.52
C VAL A 129 4.13 6.67 -13.21
N ASP A 130 3.26 6.04 -12.44
CA ASP A 130 3.56 5.40 -11.17
C ASP A 130 4.69 4.37 -11.31
N GLY A 131 4.48 3.35 -12.14
CA GLY A 131 5.42 2.24 -12.29
C GLY A 131 6.76 2.63 -12.92
N ASN A 132 6.80 3.63 -13.80
CA ASN A 132 8.03 4.01 -14.51
C ASN A 132 8.79 5.16 -13.84
N PHE A 133 8.13 6.04 -13.07
CA PHE A 133 8.76 7.26 -12.54
C PHE A 133 8.67 7.39 -11.02
N ILE A 134 7.53 7.04 -10.42
CA ILE A 134 7.27 7.22 -8.99
C ILE A 134 7.90 6.07 -8.21
N ALA A 135 7.50 4.83 -8.52
CA ALA A 135 7.98 3.64 -7.84
C ALA A 135 9.52 3.54 -7.75
N PRO A 136 10.32 3.79 -8.81
CA PRO A 136 11.79 3.68 -8.72
C PRO A 136 12.46 4.76 -7.86
N ARG A 137 11.75 5.83 -7.50
CA ARG A 137 12.31 6.97 -6.74
C ARG A 137 11.93 6.94 -5.27
N ILE A 138 10.82 6.29 -4.92
CA ILE A 138 10.22 6.36 -3.59
C ILE A 138 10.30 5.00 -2.87
N LEU A 139 10.27 3.89 -3.61
CA LEU A 139 10.28 2.52 -3.07
C LEU A 139 11.68 1.91 -3.00
#